data_AF-A0A2G9TCR3-F1
#
_entry.id   AF-A0A2G9TCR3-F1
#
_cell.length_a   1.000
_cell.length_b   1.000
_cell.length_c   1.000
_cell.angle_alpha   90.00
_cell.angle_beta   90.00
_cell.angle_gamma   90.00
#
_symmetry.space_group_name_H-M   'P 1'
#
loop_
_entity.id
_entity.type
_entity.pdbx_description
1 polymer ?
#
loop_
_entity_poly.entity_id
_entity_poly.type
_entity_poly.pdbx_seq_one_letter_code
_entity_poly.pdbx_strand_id
1 'polypeptide(L)'
;MYYACNQELQNEPLYHGALPIEDIGALVADQGDFLIRELEPEEGRAPMPCLTVRLKSQLKDYPIHTVQAADAIMFTIDGTTKATTVVGLVQ
;
A
#
# COMPACT_ATOMS: atom_id res chain seq x y z
N MET A 1 14.55 8.58 -4.72
CA MET A 1 13.57 9.22 -3.82
C MET A 1 12.44 8.26 -3.37
N TYR A 2 12.57 6.93 -3.59
CA TYR A 2 11.58 5.93 -3.17
C TYR A 2 11.72 5.47 -1.70
N TYR A 3 12.87 5.75 -1.07
CA TYR A 3 13.19 5.29 0.29
C TYR A 3 12.34 5.93 1.40
N ALA A 4 11.78 7.12 1.17
CA ALA A 4 11.04 7.86 2.20
C ALA A 4 9.70 7.20 2.57
N CYS A 5 8.95 6.70 1.58
CA CYS A 5 7.68 6.03 1.81
C CYS A 5 7.84 4.73 2.61
N ASN A 6 8.92 4.00 2.33
CA ASN A 6 9.22 2.74 3.01
C ASN A 6 9.50 3.00 4.50
N GLN A 7 10.31 4.02 4.82
CA GLN A 7 10.69 4.36 6.19
C GLN A 7 9.52 4.77 7.10
N GLU A 8 8.50 5.46 6.57
CA GLU A 8 7.27 5.79 7.29
C GLU A 8 6.49 4.53 7.68
N LEU A 9 6.35 3.60 6.74
CA LEU A 9 5.52 2.40 6.89
C LEU A 9 6.12 1.35 7.85
N GLN A 10 7.44 1.34 8.06
CA GLN A 10 8.11 0.33 8.90
C GLN A 10 7.59 0.26 10.35
N ASN A 11 6.97 1.32 10.86
CA ASN A 11 6.42 1.36 12.22
C ASN A 11 4.89 1.19 12.26
N GLU A 12 4.25 1.04 11.11
CA GLU A 12 2.80 0.92 11.02
C GLU A 12 2.37 -0.53 11.21
N PRO A 13 1.46 -0.84 12.16
CA PRO A 13 1.07 -2.22 12.50
C PRO A 13 0.33 -2.94 11.36
N LEU A 14 -0.18 -2.15 10.40
CA LEU A 14 -0.89 -2.58 9.21
C LEU A 14 0.03 -2.78 7.99
N TYR A 15 1.34 -2.53 8.13
CA TYR A 15 2.33 -2.75 7.09
C TYR A 15 3.13 -4.03 7.33
N HIS A 16 3.25 -4.87 6.28
CA HIS A 16 3.84 -6.22 6.37
C HIS A 16 5.05 -6.45 5.47
N GLY A 17 5.59 -5.40 4.82
CA GLY A 17 6.72 -5.54 3.90
C GLY A 17 6.41 -6.44 2.69
N ALA A 18 7.42 -7.13 2.18
CA ALA A 18 7.28 -8.10 1.08
C ALA A 18 6.62 -9.41 1.57
N LEU A 19 5.30 -9.36 1.78
CA LEU A 19 4.49 -10.48 2.27
C LEU A 19 4.06 -11.41 1.11
N PRO A 20 4.31 -12.73 1.20
CA PRO A 20 3.83 -13.72 0.21
C PRO A 20 2.32 -13.81 0.13
N ILE A 21 1.79 -14.17 -1.05
CA ILE A 21 0.34 -14.17 -1.29
C ILE A 21 -0.40 -15.24 -0.46
N GLU A 22 0.28 -16.35 -0.15
CA GLU A 22 -0.24 -17.43 0.69
C GLU A 22 -0.55 -16.96 2.12
N ASP A 23 0.22 -16.01 2.65
CA ASP A 23 0.08 -15.54 4.03
C ASP A 23 -0.96 -14.41 4.15
N ILE A 24 -1.18 -13.64 3.08
CA ILE A 24 -2.18 -12.56 3.06
C ILE A 24 -3.55 -13.09 3.45
N GLY A 25 -3.93 -14.26 2.92
CA GLY A 25 -5.26 -14.82 3.11
C GLY A 25 -5.63 -15.08 4.57
N ALA A 26 -4.65 -15.43 5.40
CA ALA A 26 -4.81 -15.67 6.83
C ALA A 26 -4.83 -14.37 7.66
N LEU A 27 -4.23 -13.29 7.15
CA LEU A 27 -4.15 -11.99 7.84
C LEU A 27 -5.37 -11.10 7.57
N VAL A 28 -6.00 -11.22 6.40
CA VAL A 28 -7.25 -10.52 6.06
C VAL A 28 -8.37 -11.54 5.86
N ALA A 29 -8.90 -12.01 6.98
CA ALA A 29 -9.84 -13.12 7.03
C ALA A 29 -11.26 -12.69 6.66
N ASP A 30 -11.68 -11.52 7.16
CA ASP A 30 -13.04 -11.04 7.09
C ASP A 30 -13.23 -9.98 6.00
N GLN A 31 -14.45 -9.86 5.48
CA GLN A 31 -14.77 -8.84 4.49
C GLN A 31 -14.55 -7.44 5.08
N GLY A 32 -13.71 -6.64 4.40
CA GLY A 32 -13.32 -5.31 4.85
C GLY A 32 -11.96 -5.26 5.53
N ASP A 33 -11.40 -6.42 5.92
CA ASP A 33 -10.03 -6.48 6.40
C ASP A 33 -9.06 -6.03 5.29
N PHE A 34 -7.99 -5.37 5.70
CA PHE A 34 -6.97 -4.89 4.80
C PHE A 34 -5.59 -4.90 5.45
N LEU A 35 -4.57 -4.87 4.60
CA LEU A 35 -3.19 -4.66 4.98
C LEU A 35 -2.46 -3.85 3.92
N ILE A 36 -1.29 -3.33 4.27
CA ILE A 36 -0.36 -2.69 3.36
C ILE A 36 0.85 -3.59 3.21
N ARG A 37 1.27 -3.85 1.98
CA ARG A 37 2.45 -4.67 1.66
C ARG A 37 3.25 -4.06 0.53
N GLU A 38 4.46 -4.55 0.32
CA GLU A 38 5.26 -4.22 -0.85
C GLU A 38 4.91 -5.15 -2.01
N LEU A 39 4.73 -4.55 -3.19
CA LEU A 39 4.78 -5.28 -4.44
C LEU A 39 6.23 -5.45 -4.85
N GLU A 40 6.50 -6.64 -5.40
CA GLU A 40 7.77 -6.91 -6.06
C GLU A 40 8.06 -5.84 -7.12
N PRO A 41 9.32 -5.41 -7.26
CA PRO A 41 9.70 -4.45 -8.27
C PRO A 41 9.47 -5.05 -9.67
N GLU A 42 8.65 -4.38 -10.47
CA GLU A 42 8.55 -4.65 -11.91
C GLU A 42 9.70 -3.94 -12.65
N GLU A 43 10.23 -4.56 -13.72
CA GLU A 43 11.44 -4.12 -14.44
C GLU A 43 11.64 -2.59 -14.50
N GLY A 44 12.65 -2.11 -13.77
CA GLY A 44 13.05 -0.70 -13.73
C GLY A 44 12.30 0.19 -12.72
N ARG A 45 11.35 -0.36 -11.95
CA ARG A 45 10.61 0.34 -10.89
C ARG A 45 11.05 -0.15 -9.51
N ALA A 46 11.07 0.76 -8.55
CA ALA A 46 11.28 0.41 -7.15
C ALA A 46 10.04 -0.34 -6.59
N PRO A 47 10.20 -1.10 -5.50
CA PRO A 47 9.07 -1.69 -4.77
C PRO A 47 8.02 -0.63 -4.44
N MET A 48 6.75 -0.99 -4.61
CA MET A 48 5.62 -0.08 -4.45
C MET A 48 4.73 -0.56 -3.30
N PRO A 49 4.32 0.31 -2.36
CA PRO A 49 3.30 -0.05 -1.39
C PRO A 49 1.97 -0.35 -2.10
N CYS A 50 1.25 -1.33 -1.58
CA CYS A 50 -0.05 -1.75 -2.09
C CYS A 50 -0.99 -2.00 -0.93
N LEU A 51 -2.18 -1.43 -1.02
CA LEU A 51 -3.29 -1.76 -0.15
C LEU A 51 -3.96 -3.03 -0.68
N THR A 52 -3.91 -4.11 0.09
CA THR A 52 -4.63 -5.35 -0.21
C THR A 52 -5.85 -5.44 0.68
N VAL A 53 -7.03 -5.58 0.08
CA VAL A 53 -8.33 -5.60 0.78
C VAL A 53 -9.04 -6.92 0.53
N ARG A 54 -9.65 -7.49 1.57
CA ARG A 54 -10.58 -8.61 1.46
C ARG A 54 -11.95 -8.11 1.01
N LEU A 55 -12.32 -8.41 -0.24
CA LEU A 55 -13.63 -8.13 -0.80
C LEU A 55 -14.41 -9.43 -0.97
N LYS A 56 -15.41 -9.67 -0.12
CA LYS A 56 -16.18 -10.92 -0.09
C LYS A 56 -15.23 -12.13 -0.05
N SER A 57 -15.15 -12.92 -1.12
CA SER A 57 -14.28 -14.10 -1.24
C SER A 57 -12.95 -13.82 -1.96
N GLN A 58 -12.67 -12.59 -2.37
CA GLN A 58 -11.50 -12.22 -3.17
C GLN A 58 -10.56 -11.29 -2.40
N LEU A 59 -9.27 -11.43 -2.63
CA LEU A 59 -8.29 -10.40 -2.31
C LEU A 59 -8.20 -9.46 -3.50
N LYS A 60 -8.14 -8.16 -3.22
CA LYS A 60 -7.93 -7.16 -4.26
C LYS A 60 -6.80 -6.23 -3.87
N ASP A 61 -5.88 -6.06 -4.81
CA ASP A 61 -4.72 -5.18 -4.70
C ASP A 61 -5.03 -3.79 -5.29
N TYR A 62 -4.57 -2.78 -4.56
CA TYR A 62 -4.66 -1.37 -4.92
C TYR A 62 -3.26 -0.76 -4.76
N PRO A 63 -2.43 -0.75 -5.82
CA PRO A 63 -1.11 -0.13 -5.78
C PRO A 63 -1.22 1.35 -5.39
N ILE A 64 -0.32 1.78 -4.50
CA ILE A 64 -0.30 3.15 -4.00
C ILE A 64 0.80 3.91 -4.73
N HIS A 65 0.37 4.89 -5.51
CA HIS A 65 1.23 5.71 -6.34
C HIS A 65 1.67 6.97 -5.60
N THR A 66 2.91 7.37 -5.84
CA THR A 66 3.44 8.66 -5.43
C THR A 66 3.21 9.69 -6.52
N VAL A 67 2.63 10.84 -6.16
CA VAL A 67 2.42 11.98 -7.05
C VAL A 67 3.07 13.22 -6.44
N GLN A 68 3.77 13.99 -7.28
CA GLN A 68 4.31 15.28 -6.87
C GLN A 68 3.27 16.37 -7.12
N ALA A 69 2.84 17.05 -6.07
CA ALA A 69 1.84 18.10 -6.12
C ALA A 69 2.42 19.39 -5.52
N ALA A 70 2.64 20.40 -6.37
CA ALA A 70 3.39 21.61 -6.01
C ALA A 70 4.74 21.25 -5.35
N ASP A 71 4.88 21.51 -4.05
CA ASP A 71 6.10 21.30 -3.26
C ASP A 71 6.00 20.09 -2.30
N ALA A 72 4.94 19.28 -2.40
CA ALA A 72 4.73 18.12 -1.55
C ALA A 72 4.70 16.81 -2.34
N ILE A 73 5.21 15.76 -1.69
CA ILE A 73 4.99 14.38 -2.10
C ILE A 73 3.65 13.94 -1.51
N MET A 74 2.76 13.43 -2.36
CA MET A 74 1.45 12.93 -1.97
C MET A 74 1.28 11.49 -2.47
N PHE A 75 0.39 10.75 -1.83
CA PHE A 75 0.08 9.35 -2.16
C PHE A 75 -1.36 9.24 -2.66
N THR A 76 -1.60 8.30 -3.58
CA THR A 76 -2.92 8.08 -4.17
C THR A 76 -3.08 6.65 -4.71
N ILE A 77 -4.31 6.13 -4.68
CA ILE A 77 -4.67 4.84 -5.31
C ILE A 77 -5.32 5.08 -6.68
N ASP A 78 -6.08 6.17 -6.83
CA ASP A 78 -6.98 6.43 -7.97
C ASP A 78 -6.60 7.70 -8.76
N GLY A 79 -5.55 8.40 -8.37
CA GLY A 79 -5.14 9.69 -8.92
C GLY A 79 -5.98 10.89 -8.46
N THR A 80 -7.08 10.66 -7.74
CA THR A 80 -8.04 11.68 -7.30
C THR A 80 -7.86 11.96 -5.82
N THR A 81 -8.04 10.95 -4.98
CA THR A 81 -7.87 11.01 -3.53
C THR A 81 -6.40 11.05 -3.19
N LYS A 82 -5.97 12.05 -2.42
CA LYS A 82 -4.56 12.29 -2.09
C LYS A 82 -4.37 12.45 -0.59
N ALA A 83 -3.33 11.83 -0.06
CA ALA A 83 -2.90 11.99 1.32
C ALA A 83 -1.40 12.29 1.39
N THR A 84 -0.95 12.92 2.48
CA THR A 84 0.46 13.20 2.74
C THR A 84 1.23 11.98 3.25
N THR A 85 0.50 10.95 3.69
CA THR A 85 1.00 9.67 4.21
C THR A 85 0.28 8.53 3.51
N VAL A 86 0.89 7.35 3.48
CA VAL A 86 0.23 6.16 2.92
C VAL A 86 -0.95 5.73 3.79
N VAL A 87 -0.78 5.76 5.12
CA VAL A 87 -1.84 5.41 6.07
C VAL A 87 -3.00 6.41 6.04
N GLY A 88 -2.75 7.66 5.70
CA GLY A 88 -3.79 8.68 5.53
C GLY A 88 -4.76 8.40 4.37
N LEU A 89 -4.47 7.43 3.49
CA LEU A 89 -5.41 6.99 2.45
C LEU A 89 -6.51 6.05 2.97
N VAL A 90 -6.34 5.48 4.16
CA VAL A 90 -7.22 4.44 4.72
C VAL A 90 -7.90 4.84 6.03
N GLN A 91 -7.83 6.12 6.40
CA GLN A 91 -8.47 6.73 7.59
C GLN A 91 -9.55 7.73 7.18
#